data_AF-A0AAU9KAX7-F1
#
_entry.id   AF-A0AAU9KAX7-F1
#
_cell.length_a   1.000
_cell.length_b   1.000
_cell.length_c   1.000
_cell.angle_alpha   90.00
_cell.angle_beta   90.00
_cell.angle_gamma   90.00
#
_symmetry.space_group_name_H-M   'P 1'
#
loop_
_entity.id
_entity.type
_entity.pdbx_description
1 polymer ?
#
loop_
_entity_poly.entity_id
_entity_poly.type
_entity_poly.pdbx_seq_one_letter_code
_entity_poly.pdbx_strand_id
1 'polypeptide(L)'
;MEQDLVIYKKSDNYDPVIQIVRCWVTLYQIRGYKECESGHNWNKIENLPVLRYEKSIFGKEHVLEFLKSAYDINFNLTEEEKKESSLMEELCISRINPATRYAMWNEQNRKIQNETGSNNFWSILIKLLENLGLAVKKPNEKESLKYQYAFSSEENSFNQVHQAHQLLSEKLGNQTFFFEERNRARFPRSADISIYAYLLEEFEYLHDHPHVTESLNSFPNLLSFVQRISSILLSSNQKKEIPEYSIIYRHFANIQEDEFYYPPTIQIKPYQESNWELIKYKFQDKSLDLKDSTKDTKRRIYVVSISAILFFIIYLKIIKH
;
A
#
# COMPACT_ATOMS: atom_id res chain seq x y z
N MET A 1 23.01 -20.80 2.56
CA MET A 1 21.77 -20.48 3.30
C MET A 1 20.91 -19.67 2.35
N GLU A 2 19.68 -20.10 2.09
CA GLU A 2 18.74 -19.27 1.31
C GLU A 2 18.37 -18.04 2.15
N GLN A 3 18.46 -16.86 1.54
CA GLN A 3 18.06 -15.61 2.19
C GLN A 3 16.53 -15.55 2.21
N ASP A 4 15.94 -15.65 3.40
CA ASP A 4 14.49 -15.53 3.59
C ASP A 4 14.10 -14.05 3.63
N LEU A 5 13.44 -13.58 2.57
CA LEU A 5 12.76 -12.28 2.52
C LEU A 5 11.26 -12.49 2.71
N VAL A 6 10.69 -12.02 3.82
CA VAL A 6 9.27 -12.23 4.13
C VAL A 6 8.60 -10.89 4.37
N ILE A 7 7.53 -10.59 3.64
CA ILE A 7 6.68 -9.43 3.94
C ILE A 7 5.39 -9.88 4.63
N TYR A 8 5.09 -9.26 5.76
CA TYR A 8 3.83 -9.44 6.46
C TYR A 8 2.86 -8.35 6.01
N LYS A 9 1.69 -8.75 5.50
CA LYS A 9 0.67 -7.86 4.97
C LYS A 9 -0.71 -8.11 5.55
N LYS A 10 -1.61 -7.15 5.38
CA LYS A 10 -3.05 -7.36 5.58
C LYS A 10 -3.61 -8.18 4.41
N SER A 11 -4.59 -9.05 4.67
CA SER A 11 -5.15 -9.98 3.66
C SER A 11 -5.71 -9.24 2.44
N ASP A 12 -6.45 -8.15 2.66
CA ASP A 12 -7.32 -7.55 1.63
C ASP A 12 -7.09 -6.05 1.41
N ASN A 13 -5.91 -5.53 1.73
CA ASN A 13 -5.60 -4.12 1.50
C ASN A 13 -4.42 -4.00 0.54
N TYR A 14 -4.62 -3.33 -0.59
CA TYR A 14 -3.50 -2.86 -1.37
C TYR A 14 -2.69 -1.88 -0.52
N ASP A 15 -1.37 -2.00 -0.62
CA ASP A 15 -0.45 -1.07 0.00
C ASP A 15 0.70 -0.82 -0.99
N PRO A 16 0.96 0.42 -1.37
CA PRO A 16 2.04 0.77 -2.28
C PRO A 16 3.40 0.21 -1.83
N VAL A 17 3.65 0.07 -0.52
CA VAL A 17 4.89 -0.50 0.00
C VAL A 17 5.01 -2.00 -0.32
N ILE A 18 3.89 -2.75 -0.27
CA ILE A 18 3.89 -4.16 -0.69
C ILE A 18 4.15 -4.23 -2.19
N GLN A 19 3.52 -3.36 -2.98
CA GLN A 19 3.71 -3.36 -4.43
C GLN A 19 5.15 -2.98 -4.81
N ILE A 20 5.77 -2.00 -4.12
CA ILE A 20 7.20 -1.70 -4.26
C ILE A 20 8.02 -2.97 -4.02
N VAL A 21 7.79 -3.69 -2.93
CA VAL A 21 8.54 -4.92 -2.61
C VAL A 21 8.33 -5.98 -3.70
N ARG A 22 7.10 -6.18 -4.17
CA ARG A 22 6.79 -7.10 -5.29
C ARG A 22 7.54 -6.75 -6.56
N CYS A 23 7.57 -5.47 -6.93
CA CYS A 23 8.30 -4.98 -8.08
C CYS A 23 9.79 -5.29 -7.95
N TRP A 24 10.38 -5.01 -6.78
CA TRP A 24 11.78 -5.29 -6.50
C TRP A 24 12.12 -6.78 -6.59
N VAL A 25 11.32 -7.63 -5.94
CA VAL A 25 11.50 -9.09 -5.98
C VAL A 25 11.42 -9.64 -7.39
N THR A 26 10.49 -9.11 -8.19
CA THR A 26 10.28 -9.54 -9.56
C THR A 26 11.44 -9.09 -10.45
N LEU A 27 11.76 -7.79 -10.44
CA LEU A 27 12.81 -7.19 -11.26
C LEU A 27 14.19 -7.77 -10.92
N TYR A 28 14.51 -7.94 -9.64
CA TYR A 28 15.81 -8.48 -9.21
C TYR A 28 15.82 -9.99 -9.07
N GLN A 29 14.74 -10.66 -9.45
CA GLN A 29 14.59 -12.09 -9.42
C GLN A 29 14.94 -12.71 -8.05
N ILE A 30 14.67 -11.99 -6.95
CA ILE A 30 14.97 -12.44 -5.58
C ILE A 30 14.30 -13.81 -5.34
N ARG A 31 15.08 -14.78 -4.84
CA ARG A 31 14.61 -16.12 -4.48
C ARG A 31 14.23 -16.15 -3.00
N GLY A 32 13.33 -17.04 -2.60
CA GLY A 32 12.90 -17.19 -1.20
C GLY A 32 11.97 -16.10 -0.68
N TYR A 33 11.47 -15.21 -1.56
CA TYR A 33 10.46 -14.22 -1.17
C TYR A 33 9.14 -14.90 -0.81
N LYS A 34 8.54 -14.49 0.32
CA LYS A 34 7.22 -14.94 0.77
C LYS A 34 6.37 -13.77 1.23
N GLU A 35 5.09 -13.81 0.88
CA GLU A 35 4.07 -12.94 1.47
C GLU A 35 3.32 -13.72 2.53
N CYS A 36 3.19 -13.15 3.72
CA CYS A 36 2.46 -13.75 4.82
C CYS A 36 1.36 -12.80 5.29
N GLU A 37 0.16 -13.33 5.49
CA GLU A 37 -0.92 -12.56 6.08
C GLU A 37 -0.69 -12.40 7.59
N SER A 38 -0.95 -11.19 8.09
CA SER A 38 -0.83 -10.84 9.50
C SER A 38 -1.96 -9.92 9.92
N GLY A 39 -2.49 -10.14 11.12
CA GLY A 39 -3.45 -9.24 11.75
C GLY A 39 -2.76 -8.19 12.62
N HIS A 40 -3.43 -7.07 12.90
CA HIS A 40 -2.90 -5.96 13.73
C HIS A 40 -2.43 -6.38 15.14
N ASN A 41 -2.83 -7.55 15.63
CA ASN A 41 -2.51 -8.03 16.98
C ASN A 41 -1.24 -8.90 17.04
N TRP A 42 -0.60 -9.21 15.90
CA TRP A 42 0.51 -10.16 15.84
C TRP A 42 1.88 -9.51 16.06
N ASN A 43 2.01 -8.21 15.83
CA ASN A 43 3.25 -7.47 16.01
C ASN A 43 3.03 -6.28 16.96
N LYS A 44 4.00 -6.01 17.84
CA LYS A 44 4.07 -4.73 18.56
C LYS A 44 4.38 -3.54 17.63
N ILE A 45 4.61 -3.82 16.36
CA ILE A 45 4.85 -2.84 15.30
C ILE A 45 3.47 -2.56 14.69
N GLU A 46 2.84 -1.46 15.11
CA GLU A 46 1.42 -1.20 14.83
C GLU A 46 1.10 -1.02 13.32
N ASN A 47 2.12 -0.75 12.49
CA ASN A 47 1.96 -0.42 11.08
C ASN A 47 2.46 -1.56 10.16
N LEU A 48 1.52 -2.31 9.58
CA LEU A 48 1.77 -3.18 8.43
C LEU A 48 1.82 -2.34 7.11
N PRO A 49 2.56 -2.79 6.08
CA PRO A 49 3.36 -4.00 6.03
C PRO A 49 4.67 -3.93 6.83
N VAL A 50 5.20 -5.09 7.20
CA VAL A 50 6.51 -5.23 7.87
C VAL A 50 7.36 -6.20 7.06
N LEU A 51 8.60 -5.80 6.74
CA LEU A 51 9.54 -6.63 6.00
C LEU A 51 10.52 -7.29 6.96
N ARG A 52 10.65 -8.61 6.88
CA ARG A 52 11.70 -9.38 7.54
C ARG A 52 12.75 -9.80 6.52
N TYR A 53 13.99 -9.49 6.80
CA TYR A 53 15.15 -9.97 6.04
C TYR A 53 16.16 -10.57 7.02
N GLU A 54 16.41 -11.86 6.91
CA GLU A 54 17.22 -12.63 7.86
C GLU A 54 16.73 -12.43 9.32
N LYS A 55 17.56 -11.81 10.18
CA LYS A 55 17.27 -11.53 11.59
C LYS A 55 16.76 -10.10 11.83
N SER A 56 16.61 -9.32 10.78
CA SER A 56 16.21 -7.92 10.83
C SER A 56 14.74 -7.74 10.45
N ILE A 57 14.09 -6.78 11.10
CA ILE A 57 12.69 -6.42 10.87
C ILE A 57 12.63 -4.93 10.56
N PHE A 58 11.98 -4.57 9.45
CA PHE A 58 11.82 -3.20 8.98
C PHE A 58 10.33 -2.84 9.00
N GLY A 59 10.01 -1.78 9.73
CA GLY A 59 8.68 -1.15 9.71
C GLY A 59 8.37 -0.57 8.34
N LYS A 60 7.08 -0.33 8.06
CA LYS A 60 6.58 0.15 6.76
C LYS A 60 7.40 1.32 6.20
N GLU A 61 7.67 2.31 7.04
CA GLU A 61 8.40 3.54 6.72
C GLU A 61 9.87 3.30 6.31
N HIS A 62 10.48 2.19 6.74
CA HIS A 62 11.88 1.87 6.48
C HIS A 62 12.08 0.85 5.35
N VAL A 63 11.00 0.27 4.81
CA VAL A 63 11.08 -0.76 3.75
C VAL A 63 11.79 -0.23 2.50
N LEU A 64 11.39 0.94 2.01
CA LEU A 64 11.93 1.50 0.77
C LEU A 64 13.42 1.86 0.90
N GLU A 65 13.81 2.43 2.04
CA GLU A 65 15.21 2.76 2.32
C GLU A 65 16.08 1.51 2.40
N PHE A 66 15.60 0.47 3.11
CA PHE A 66 16.29 -0.82 3.16
C PHE A 66 16.49 -1.39 1.76
N LEU A 67 15.45 -1.41 0.92
CA LEU A 67 15.54 -1.92 -0.45
C LEU A 67 16.60 -1.13 -1.24
N LYS A 68 16.52 0.19 -1.25
CA LYS A 68 17.52 1.07 -1.91
C LYS A 68 18.96 0.72 -1.52
N SER A 69 19.22 0.58 -0.22
CA SER A 69 20.55 0.22 0.28
C SER A 69 20.98 -1.20 -0.08
N ALA A 70 20.06 -2.16 -0.05
CA ALA A 70 20.37 -3.57 -0.25
C ALA A 70 20.71 -3.92 -1.71
N TYR A 71 20.09 -3.26 -2.69
CA TYR A 71 20.30 -3.59 -4.12
C TYR A 71 20.92 -2.46 -4.95
N ASP A 72 21.24 -1.32 -4.35
CA ASP A 72 22.00 -0.25 -5.02
C ASP A 72 21.40 0.14 -6.38
N ILE A 73 20.06 0.15 -6.48
CA ILE A 73 19.30 0.37 -7.73
C ILE A 73 19.66 1.70 -8.43
N ASN A 74 20.18 2.65 -7.66
CA ASN A 74 20.54 3.99 -8.09
C ASN A 74 22.07 4.17 -8.22
N PHE A 75 22.85 3.08 -8.32
CA PHE A 75 24.33 3.13 -8.26
C PHE A 75 24.98 4.05 -9.30
N ASN A 76 24.37 4.22 -10.47
CA ASN A 76 24.88 5.03 -11.57
C ASN A 76 24.13 6.37 -11.72
N LEU A 77 23.26 6.73 -10.78
CA LEU A 77 22.67 8.07 -10.72
C LEU A 77 23.69 9.04 -10.10
N THR A 78 23.74 10.26 -10.59
CA THR A 78 24.48 11.35 -9.92
C THR A 78 23.79 11.71 -8.60
N GLU A 79 24.47 12.45 -7.73
CA GLU A 79 23.87 12.88 -6.45
C GLU A 79 22.66 13.81 -6.68
N GLU A 80 22.69 14.63 -7.73
CA GLU A 80 21.55 15.46 -8.15
C GLU A 80 20.36 14.60 -8.57
N GLU A 81 20.58 13.54 -9.36
CA GLU A 81 19.53 12.61 -9.77
C GLU A 81 19.00 11.77 -8.62
N LYS A 82 19.85 11.36 -7.67
CA LYS A 82 19.40 10.68 -6.44
C LYS A 82 18.52 11.59 -5.58
N LYS A 83 18.87 12.87 -5.49
CA LYS A 83 18.04 13.88 -4.80
C LYS A 83 16.71 14.06 -5.52
N GLU A 84 16.73 14.18 -6.84
CA GLU A 84 15.51 14.27 -7.65
C GLU A 84 14.63 13.03 -7.51
N SER A 85 15.22 11.83 -7.58
CA SER A 85 14.53 10.56 -7.34
C SER A 85 13.83 10.56 -5.98
N SER A 86 14.48 11.09 -4.95
CA SER A 86 13.91 11.16 -3.59
C SER A 86 12.75 12.16 -3.52
N LEU A 87 12.85 13.30 -4.20
CA LEU A 87 11.77 14.30 -4.27
C LEU A 87 10.53 13.76 -4.99
N MET A 88 10.72 12.95 -6.05
CA MET A 88 9.61 12.33 -6.76
C MET A 88 8.89 11.26 -5.92
N GLU A 89 9.63 10.49 -5.14
CA GLU A 89 9.04 9.55 -4.18
C GLU A 89 8.30 10.29 -3.06
N GLU A 90 8.88 11.37 -2.53
CA GLU A 90 8.24 12.24 -1.54
C GLU A 90 6.96 12.87 -2.09
N LEU A 91 6.95 13.29 -3.37
CA LEU A 91 5.75 13.79 -4.03
C LEU A 91 4.62 12.75 -4.02
N CYS A 92 4.94 11.49 -4.29
CA CYS A 92 3.95 10.41 -4.23
C CYS A 92 3.45 10.16 -2.80
N ILE A 93 4.36 10.13 -1.81
CA ILE A 93 4.04 9.88 -0.41
C ILE A 93 3.22 11.02 0.21
N SER A 94 3.53 12.26 -0.14
CA SER A 94 2.98 13.46 0.51
C SER A 94 1.76 14.04 -0.20
N ARG A 95 1.60 13.78 -1.51
CA ARG A 95 0.49 14.34 -2.32
C ARG A 95 -0.43 13.26 -2.86
N ILE A 96 0.11 12.30 -3.61
CA ILE A 96 -0.69 11.29 -4.30
C ILE A 96 -1.37 10.37 -3.30
N ASN A 97 -0.60 9.60 -2.52
CA ASN A 97 -1.11 8.62 -1.57
C ASN A 97 -2.17 9.17 -0.60
N PRO A 98 -1.95 10.31 0.09
CA PRO A 98 -2.94 10.84 1.02
C PRO A 98 -4.27 11.23 0.34
N ALA A 99 -4.20 11.74 -0.89
CA ALA A 99 -5.36 12.10 -1.66
C ALA A 99 -6.09 10.88 -2.25
N THR A 100 -5.35 9.89 -2.75
CA THR A 100 -5.89 8.58 -3.16
C THR A 100 -6.65 7.94 -2.00
N ARG A 101 -6.05 7.88 -0.81
CA ARG A 101 -6.71 7.38 0.41
C ARG A 101 -7.95 8.18 0.77
N TYR A 102 -7.88 9.51 0.67
CA TYR A 102 -9.03 10.37 0.92
C TYR A 102 -10.19 10.08 -0.04
N ALA A 103 -9.90 9.90 -1.34
CA ALA A 103 -10.89 9.55 -2.35
C ALA A 103 -11.50 8.15 -2.09
N MET A 104 -10.67 7.13 -1.85
CA MET A 104 -11.12 5.77 -1.52
C MET A 104 -12.04 5.76 -0.28
N TRP A 105 -11.68 6.52 0.76
CA TRP A 105 -12.49 6.66 1.96
C TRP A 105 -13.84 7.30 1.66
N ASN A 106 -13.89 8.36 0.84
CA ASN A 106 -15.16 8.98 0.45
C ASN A 106 -16.05 8.02 -0.35
N GLU A 107 -15.48 7.28 -1.30
CA GLU A 107 -16.22 6.28 -2.08
C GLU A 107 -16.80 5.16 -1.20
N GLN A 108 -16.00 4.63 -0.28
CA GLN A 108 -16.46 3.60 0.64
C GLN A 108 -17.63 4.10 1.50
N ASN A 109 -17.56 5.34 1.98
CA ASN A 109 -18.66 5.94 2.72
C ASN A 109 -19.90 6.17 1.86
N ARG A 110 -19.75 6.59 0.59
CA ARG A 110 -20.86 6.71 -0.36
C ARG A 110 -21.53 5.34 -0.59
N LYS A 111 -20.75 4.27 -0.78
CA LYS A 111 -21.26 2.90 -0.91
C LYS A 111 -22.02 2.46 0.34
N ILE A 112 -21.45 2.65 1.53
CA ILE A 112 -22.10 2.33 2.80
C ILE A 112 -23.40 3.14 2.95
N GLN A 113 -23.41 4.44 2.64
CA GLN A 113 -24.62 5.26 2.73
C GLN A 113 -25.72 4.79 1.77
N ASN A 114 -25.36 4.40 0.55
CA ASN A 114 -26.31 3.88 -0.43
C ASN A 114 -26.88 2.51 -0.01
N GLU A 115 -26.07 1.63 0.56
CA GLU A 115 -26.49 0.32 1.06
C GLU A 115 -27.29 0.43 2.38
N THR A 116 -26.92 1.37 3.25
CA THR A 116 -27.61 1.64 4.53
C THR A 116 -28.77 2.63 4.42
N GLY A 117 -29.10 3.08 3.20
CA GLY A 117 -30.37 3.72 2.86
C GLY A 117 -31.58 2.79 3.00
N SER A 118 -31.34 1.50 3.24
CA SER A 118 -32.32 0.56 3.79
C SER A 118 -32.48 0.82 5.29
N ASN A 119 -33.73 0.87 5.78
CA ASN A 119 -34.15 1.03 7.19
C ASN A 119 -33.61 -0.05 8.15
N ASN A 120 -32.29 -0.20 8.22
CA ASN A 120 -31.64 -1.26 8.95
C ASN A 120 -31.43 -0.78 10.38
N PHE A 121 -31.98 -1.51 11.34
CA PHE A 121 -31.99 -1.19 12.76
C PHE A 121 -30.61 -0.75 13.31
N TRP A 122 -29.52 -1.30 12.77
CA TRP A 122 -28.15 -0.95 13.13
C TRP A 122 -27.75 0.49 12.81
N SER A 123 -28.19 1.08 11.69
CA SER A 123 -27.87 2.47 11.37
C SER A 123 -28.61 3.44 12.30
N ILE A 124 -29.84 3.10 12.69
CA ILE A 124 -30.62 3.84 13.70
C ILE A 124 -29.95 3.72 15.06
N LEU A 125 -29.51 2.52 15.45
CA LEU A 125 -28.83 2.29 16.73
C LEU A 125 -27.49 3.03 16.80
N ILE A 126 -26.69 3.04 15.73
CA ILE A 126 -25.43 3.79 15.68
C ILE A 126 -25.71 5.28 15.83
N LYS A 127 -26.66 5.84 15.07
CA LYS A 127 -27.07 7.26 15.20
C LYS A 127 -27.57 7.59 16.61
N LEU A 128 -28.30 6.69 17.25
CA LEU A 128 -28.77 6.86 18.63
C LEU A 128 -27.59 6.86 19.62
N LEU A 129 -26.63 5.95 19.46
CA LEU A 129 -25.42 5.90 20.30
C LEU A 129 -24.52 7.12 20.10
N GLU A 130 -24.44 7.65 18.87
CA GLU A 130 -23.75 8.91 18.56
C GLU A 130 -24.44 10.10 19.23
N ASN A 131 -25.76 10.21 19.14
CA ASN A 131 -26.53 11.26 19.80
C ASN A 131 -26.45 11.21 21.33
N LEU A 132 -26.25 10.03 21.91
CA LEU A 132 -26.06 9.83 23.35
C LEU A 132 -24.61 10.06 23.80
N GLY A 133 -23.68 10.38 22.89
CA GLY A 133 -22.26 10.54 23.21
C GLY A 133 -21.56 9.25 23.62
N LEU A 134 -22.18 8.09 23.40
CA LEU A 134 -21.67 6.76 23.76
C LEU A 134 -20.93 6.09 22.60
N ALA A 135 -21.02 6.64 21.39
CA ALA A 135 -20.24 6.16 20.27
C ALA A 135 -18.74 6.38 20.56
N VAL A 136 -18.00 5.28 20.64
CA VAL A 136 -16.54 5.32 20.59
C VAL A 136 -16.18 5.97 19.27
N LYS A 137 -15.74 7.24 19.31
CA LYS A 137 -15.17 7.92 18.16
C LYS A 137 -14.06 7.02 17.62
N LYS A 138 -14.35 6.28 16.55
CA LYS A 138 -13.27 5.68 15.77
C LYS A 138 -12.36 6.84 15.38
N PRO A 139 -11.04 6.74 15.57
CA PRO A 139 -10.13 7.76 15.09
C PRO A 139 -10.48 8.01 13.63
N ASN A 140 -10.95 9.23 13.37
CA ASN A 140 -11.52 9.57 12.09
C ASN A 140 -10.33 9.69 11.13
N GLU A 141 -10.10 8.65 10.34
CA GLU A 141 -9.02 8.62 9.34
C GLU A 141 -9.11 9.86 8.42
N LYS A 142 -10.33 10.38 8.20
CA LYS A 142 -10.55 11.67 7.56
C LYS A 142 -9.90 12.82 8.33
N GLU A 143 -10.13 12.93 9.63
CA GLU A 143 -9.50 13.98 10.44
C GLU A 143 -7.99 13.84 10.45
N SER A 144 -7.43 12.63 10.60
CA SER A 144 -5.97 12.47 10.52
C SER A 144 -5.42 12.87 9.16
N LEU A 145 -6.07 12.47 8.06
CA LEU A 145 -5.66 12.88 6.71
C LEU A 145 -5.79 14.40 6.51
N LYS A 146 -6.87 15.01 7.01
CA LYS A 146 -7.08 16.46 6.95
C LYS A 146 -6.05 17.24 7.76
N TYR A 147 -5.75 16.79 8.98
CA TYR A 147 -4.79 17.46 9.87
C TYR A 147 -3.35 17.26 9.41
N GLN A 148 -2.98 16.07 8.94
CA GLN A 148 -1.60 15.77 8.53
C GLN A 148 -1.24 16.35 7.16
N TYR A 149 -2.19 16.36 6.21
CA TYR A 149 -1.90 16.70 4.81
C TYR A 149 -2.64 17.96 4.32
N ALA A 150 -3.31 18.67 5.22
CA ALA A 150 -4.01 19.94 4.95
C ALA A 150 -5.08 19.86 3.84
N PHE A 151 -5.72 18.71 3.63
CA PHE A 151 -6.86 18.60 2.71
C PHE A 151 -8.12 19.24 3.32
N SER A 152 -8.27 20.54 3.15
CA SER A 152 -9.47 21.24 3.65
C SER A 152 -10.74 20.83 2.88
N SER A 153 -10.64 20.44 1.61
CA SER A 153 -11.73 20.00 0.74
C SER A 153 -11.33 18.86 -0.21
N GLU A 154 -12.34 18.20 -0.79
CA GLU A 154 -12.18 17.19 -1.85
C GLU A 154 -11.55 17.80 -3.11
N GLU A 155 -12.00 18.99 -3.51
CA GLU A 155 -11.41 19.78 -4.60
C GLU A 155 -9.91 20.07 -4.40
N ASN A 156 -9.51 20.45 -3.18
CA ASN A 156 -8.10 20.72 -2.89
C ASN A 156 -7.24 19.46 -2.95
N SER A 157 -7.79 18.31 -2.57
CA SER A 157 -7.15 17.00 -2.74
C SER A 157 -6.93 16.70 -4.22
N PHE A 158 -7.94 16.96 -5.05
CA PHE A 158 -7.89 16.72 -6.49
C PHE A 158 -6.87 17.60 -7.19
N ASN A 159 -6.88 18.90 -6.90
CA ASN A 159 -5.92 19.85 -7.47
C ASN A 159 -4.47 19.46 -7.13
N GLN A 160 -4.21 19.01 -5.89
CA GLN A 160 -2.88 18.58 -5.49
C GLN A 160 -2.40 17.35 -6.26
N VAL A 161 -3.27 16.34 -6.45
CA VAL A 161 -2.89 15.16 -7.23
C VAL A 161 -2.75 15.48 -8.70
N HIS A 162 -3.64 16.31 -9.26
CA HIS A 162 -3.53 16.73 -10.65
C HIS A 162 -2.20 17.44 -10.92
N GLN A 163 -1.79 18.35 -10.03
CA GLN A 163 -0.48 19.00 -10.09
C GLN A 163 0.68 18.01 -9.94
N ALA A 164 0.56 17.02 -9.04
CA ALA A 164 1.57 15.97 -8.90
C ALA A 164 1.69 15.14 -10.19
N HIS A 165 0.58 14.74 -10.80
CA HIS A 165 0.55 14.05 -12.08
C HIS A 165 1.12 14.90 -13.21
N GLN A 166 0.80 16.19 -13.25
CA GLN A 166 1.39 17.11 -14.21
C GLN A 166 2.92 17.14 -14.09
N LEU A 167 3.45 17.32 -12.87
CA LEU A 167 4.90 17.35 -12.63
C LEU A 167 5.59 16.04 -13.02
N LEU A 168 4.98 14.90 -12.67
CA LEU A 168 5.48 13.59 -13.07
C LEU A 168 5.42 13.41 -14.59
N SER A 169 4.34 13.82 -15.23
CA SER A 169 4.16 13.74 -16.68
C SER A 169 5.20 14.60 -17.42
N GLU A 170 5.38 15.85 -16.99
CA GLU A 170 6.38 16.77 -17.54
C GLU A 170 7.79 16.22 -17.38
N LYS A 171 8.10 15.66 -16.19
CA LYS A 171 9.41 15.06 -15.90
C LYS A 171 9.66 13.80 -16.74
N LEU A 172 8.65 12.94 -16.91
CA LEU A 172 8.77 11.74 -17.74
C LEU A 172 8.91 12.11 -19.23
N GLY A 173 8.18 13.13 -19.69
CA GLY A 173 8.15 13.55 -21.08
C GLY A 173 7.87 12.37 -22.03
N ASN A 174 8.78 12.16 -22.99
CA ASN A 174 8.76 11.06 -23.95
C ASN A 174 9.69 9.89 -23.56
N GLN A 175 10.25 9.91 -22.35
CA GLN A 175 11.18 8.87 -21.89
C GLN A 175 10.44 7.59 -21.51
N THR A 176 11.17 6.48 -21.53
CA THR A 176 10.67 5.17 -21.09
C THR A 176 10.57 5.13 -19.56
N PHE A 177 11.57 5.70 -18.89
CA PHE A 177 11.74 5.77 -17.44
C PHE A 177 12.27 7.16 -17.05
N PHE A 178 12.09 7.56 -15.79
CA PHE A 178 12.39 8.91 -15.30
C PHE A 178 13.88 9.31 -15.34
N PHE A 179 14.77 8.32 -15.33
CA PHE A 179 16.22 8.52 -15.37
C PHE A 179 16.86 7.78 -16.57
N GLU A 180 16.17 7.76 -17.71
CA GLU A 180 16.70 7.18 -18.94
C GLU A 180 17.73 8.12 -19.59
N GLU A 181 18.99 7.67 -19.66
CA GLU A 181 20.03 8.30 -20.48
C GLU A 181 20.52 7.35 -21.57
N ARG A 182 20.99 7.91 -22.70
CA ARG A 182 21.48 7.15 -23.87
C ARG A 182 22.57 6.11 -23.56
N ASN A 183 23.33 6.32 -22.48
CA ASN A 183 24.45 5.45 -22.09
C ASN A 183 24.18 4.68 -20.78
N ARG A 184 22.96 4.72 -20.25
CA ARG A 184 22.58 3.99 -19.04
C ARG A 184 21.69 2.81 -19.40
N ALA A 185 21.76 1.78 -18.58
CA ALA A 185 20.90 0.63 -18.76
C ALA A 185 19.43 1.05 -18.58
N ARG A 186 18.58 0.64 -19.55
CA ARG A 186 17.14 0.92 -19.62
C ARG A 186 16.36 0.11 -18.59
N PHE A 187 16.55 0.39 -17.30
CA PHE A 187 15.81 -0.29 -16.24
C PHE A 187 15.12 0.67 -15.27
N PRO A 188 13.95 0.28 -14.72
CA PRO A 188 13.25 1.06 -13.70
C PRO A 188 14.13 1.28 -12.46
N ARG A 189 14.19 2.52 -11.97
CA ARG A 189 14.88 2.93 -10.76
C ARG A 189 13.95 2.95 -9.55
N SER A 190 14.46 3.33 -8.38
CA SER A 190 13.64 3.36 -7.15
C SER A 190 12.43 4.29 -7.29
N ALA A 191 12.62 5.46 -7.92
CA ALA A 191 11.54 6.37 -8.22
C ALA A 191 10.53 5.76 -9.18
N ASP A 192 10.97 5.14 -10.29
CA ASP A 192 10.06 4.51 -11.24
C ASP A 192 9.17 3.46 -10.55
N ILE A 193 9.76 2.62 -9.69
CA ILE A 193 9.03 1.58 -8.97
C ILE A 193 8.04 2.18 -7.96
N SER A 194 8.46 3.23 -7.25
CA SER A 194 7.60 3.89 -6.25
C SER A 194 6.42 4.59 -6.92
N ILE A 195 6.69 5.38 -7.97
CA ILE A 195 5.66 6.07 -8.75
C ILE A 195 4.69 5.07 -9.35
N TYR A 196 5.21 3.98 -9.93
CA TYR A 196 4.37 2.89 -10.43
C TYR A 196 3.44 2.33 -9.35
N ALA A 197 3.96 2.04 -8.16
CA ALA A 197 3.15 1.47 -7.07
C ALA A 197 2.03 2.40 -6.60
N TYR A 198 2.26 3.72 -6.58
CA TYR A 198 1.24 4.70 -6.21
C TYR A 198 0.22 4.94 -7.32
N LEU A 199 0.67 5.10 -8.58
CA LEU A 199 -0.25 5.24 -9.71
C LEU A 199 -1.11 3.99 -9.89
N LEU A 200 -0.55 2.80 -9.70
CA LEU A 200 -1.30 1.54 -9.77
C LEU A 200 -2.39 1.45 -8.69
N GLU A 201 -2.18 2.01 -7.50
CA GLU A 201 -3.22 2.11 -6.46
C GLU A 201 -4.43 2.90 -6.98
N GLU A 202 -4.18 4.05 -7.60
CA GLU A 202 -5.24 4.87 -8.18
C GLU A 202 -5.95 4.14 -9.32
N PHE A 203 -5.21 3.45 -10.19
CA PHE A 203 -5.81 2.65 -11.25
C PHE A 203 -6.65 1.49 -10.73
N GLU A 204 -6.23 0.79 -9.68
CA GLU A 204 -7.00 -0.34 -9.17
C GLU A 204 -8.27 0.12 -8.45
N TYR A 205 -8.15 1.11 -7.56
CA TYR A 205 -9.23 1.46 -6.64
C TYR A 205 -10.11 2.61 -7.12
N LEU A 206 -9.58 3.46 -8.00
CA LEU A 206 -10.22 4.71 -8.40
C LEU A 206 -10.33 4.83 -9.93
N HIS A 207 -10.26 3.74 -10.70
CA HIS A 207 -10.36 3.79 -12.18
C HIS A 207 -11.62 4.48 -12.70
N ASP A 208 -12.75 4.40 -11.97
CA ASP A 208 -14.00 5.06 -12.32
C ASP A 208 -14.16 6.44 -11.65
N HIS A 209 -13.23 6.82 -10.77
CA HIS A 209 -13.33 8.06 -10.03
C HIS A 209 -13.04 9.24 -10.98
N PRO A 210 -13.93 10.25 -11.10
CA PRO A 210 -13.80 11.33 -12.08
C PRO A 210 -12.44 12.01 -12.08
N HIS A 211 -11.87 12.28 -10.90
CA HIS A 211 -10.56 12.91 -10.78
C HIS A 211 -9.42 12.06 -11.36
N VAL A 212 -9.43 10.75 -11.13
CA VAL A 212 -8.40 9.84 -11.64
C VAL A 212 -8.57 9.70 -13.15
N THR A 213 -9.81 9.53 -13.64
CA THR A 213 -10.07 9.50 -15.08
C THR A 213 -9.66 10.79 -15.79
N GLU A 214 -10.05 11.97 -15.28
CA GLU A 214 -9.76 13.27 -15.88
C GLU A 214 -8.26 13.59 -15.82
N SER A 215 -7.63 13.40 -14.65
CA SER A 215 -6.22 13.66 -14.49
C SER A 215 -5.38 12.73 -15.36
N LEU A 216 -5.69 11.44 -15.44
CA LEU A 216 -4.87 10.48 -16.20
C LEU A 216 -5.13 10.56 -17.71
N ASN A 217 -6.36 10.91 -18.12
CA ASN A 217 -6.64 11.25 -19.53
C ASN A 217 -5.85 12.49 -19.99
N SER A 218 -5.56 13.40 -19.07
CA SER A 218 -4.72 14.58 -19.35
C SER A 218 -3.23 14.23 -19.52
N PHE A 219 -2.79 13.08 -18.99
CA PHE A 219 -1.37 12.67 -18.95
C PHE A 219 -1.16 11.24 -19.47
N PRO A 220 -1.38 10.98 -20.78
CA PRO A 220 -1.35 9.63 -21.35
C PRO A 220 0.02 8.93 -21.30
N ASN A 221 1.11 9.68 -21.15
CA ASN A 221 2.46 9.14 -20.96
C ASN A 221 2.61 8.43 -19.60
N LEU A 222 1.95 8.90 -18.53
CA LEU A 222 1.93 8.23 -17.23
C LEU A 222 1.18 6.89 -17.29
N LEU A 223 0.05 6.85 -18.00
CA LEU A 223 -0.67 5.60 -18.25
C LEU A 223 0.22 4.61 -19.02
N SER A 224 0.87 5.09 -20.09
CA SER A 224 1.81 4.29 -20.88
C SER A 224 2.98 3.77 -20.03
N PHE A 225 3.48 4.59 -19.10
CA PHE A 225 4.52 4.21 -18.15
C PHE A 225 4.08 3.08 -17.21
N VAL A 226 2.87 3.16 -16.64
CA VAL A 226 2.33 2.09 -15.77
C VAL A 226 2.11 0.79 -16.54
N GLN A 227 1.60 0.87 -17.76
CA GLN A 227 1.45 -0.28 -18.65
C GLN A 227 2.80 -0.94 -18.96
N ARG A 228 3.82 -0.13 -19.25
CA ARG A 228 5.17 -0.59 -19.56
C ARG A 228 5.81 -1.34 -18.39
N ILE A 229 5.77 -0.77 -17.17
CA ILE A 229 6.31 -1.46 -15.99
C ILE A 229 5.52 -2.74 -15.70
N SER A 230 4.20 -2.73 -15.84
CA SER A 230 3.38 -3.94 -15.67
C SER A 230 3.78 -5.05 -16.64
N SER A 231 4.02 -4.72 -17.92
CA SER A 231 4.51 -5.66 -18.94
C SER A 231 5.90 -6.24 -18.61
N ILE A 232 6.81 -5.41 -18.10
CA ILE A 232 8.13 -5.85 -17.64
C ILE A 232 8.01 -6.84 -16.47
N LEU A 233 7.14 -6.56 -15.51
CA LEU A 233 6.92 -7.45 -14.37
C LEU A 233 6.30 -8.78 -14.80
N LEU A 234 5.35 -8.76 -15.74
CA LEU A 234 4.75 -9.95 -16.32
C LEU A 234 5.74 -10.87 -17.00
N SER A 235 6.50 -10.32 -17.94
CA SER A 235 7.51 -11.05 -18.71
C SER A 235 8.62 -11.60 -17.81
N SER A 236 8.93 -10.90 -16.71
CA SER A 236 9.85 -11.37 -15.67
C SER A 236 9.28 -12.53 -14.84
N ASN A 237 7.98 -12.50 -14.55
CA ASN A 237 7.29 -13.55 -13.80
C ASN A 237 7.06 -14.82 -14.61
N GLN A 238 6.75 -14.76 -15.90
CA GLN A 238 6.55 -15.95 -16.74
C GLN A 238 7.78 -16.87 -16.84
N LYS A 239 8.98 -16.36 -16.51
CA LYS A 239 10.22 -17.15 -16.43
C LYS A 239 10.36 -17.91 -15.10
N LYS A 240 9.50 -17.66 -14.12
CA LYS A 240 9.41 -18.38 -12.85
C LYS A 240 8.01 -19.01 -12.78
N GLU A 241 7.91 -20.34 -12.85
CA GLU A 241 6.65 -21.02 -12.50
C GLU A 241 6.28 -20.68 -11.04
N ILE A 242 5.44 -19.67 -10.85
CA ILE A 242 4.80 -19.30 -9.58
C ILE A 242 3.31 -19.10 -9.90
N PRO A 243 2.39 -19.89 -9.30
CA PRO A 243 0.97 -19.75 -9.53
C PRO A 243 0.38 -18.60 -8.69
N GLU A 244 -0.64 -17.94 -9.27
CA GLU A 244 -1.64 -17.05 -8.63
C GLU A 244 -1.25 -15.62 -8.20
N TYR A 245 -0.84 -14.78 -9.17
CA TYR A 245 -1.02 -13.31 -9.08
C TYR A 245 -1.62 -12.71 -10.37
N SER A 246 -2.23 -13.53 -11.22
CA SER A 246 -2.56 -13.21 -12.61
C SER A 246 -3.81 -12.36 -12.84
N ILE A 247 -4.48 -11.86 -11.79
CA ILE A 247 -5.75 -11.12 -11.95
C ILE A 247 -5.50 -9.67 -12.41
N ILE A 248 -4.50 -8.99 -11.86
CA ILE A 248 -4.20 -7.57 -12.18
C ILE A 248 -3.74 -7.42 -13.64
N TYR A 249 -3.05 -8.43 -14.14
CA TYR A 249 -2.38 -8.40 -15.43
C TYR A 249 -3.30 -8.65 -16.64
N ARG A 250 -4.50 -9.18 -16.43
CA ARG A 250 -5.43 -9.47 -17.54
C ARG A 250 -5.99 -8.21 -18.19
N HIS A 251 -6.04 -7.09 -17.48
CA HIS A 251 -6.55 -5.82 -18.04
C HIS A 251 -5.63 -5.18 -19.09
N PHE A 252 -4.35 -5.60 -19.15
CA PHE A 252 -3.34 -4.95 -19.99
C PHE A 252 -2.75 -5.88 -21.08
N ALA A 253 -3.41 -7.00 -21.37
CA ALA A 253 -2.87 -8.07 -22.22
C ALA A 253 -2.82 -7.79 -23.74
N ASN A 254 -2.92 -6.52 -24.18
CA ASN A 254 -2.83 -6.10 -25.59
C ASN A 254 -1.63 -5.19 -25.86
N ILE A 255 -0.42 -5.57 -25.41
CA ILE A 255 0.81 -4.80 -25.67
C ILE A 255 1.66 -5.58 -26.67
N GLN A 256 2.02 -4.92 -27.79
CA GLN A 256 2.89 -5.47 -28.83
C GLN A 256 4.30 -5.74 -28.25
N GLU A 257 4.77 -6.97 -28.45
CA GLU A 257 6.06 -7.49 -28.02
C GLU A 257 7.20 -6.97 -28.91
N ASP A 258 7.69 -5.76 -28.66
CA ASP A 258 8.96 -5.32 -29.25
C ASP A 258 9.92 -4.88 -28.13
N GLU A 259 11.09 -5.53 -28.09
CA GLU A 259 12.18 -5.43 -27.10
C GLU A 259 12.00 -6.26 -25.81
N PHE A 260 12.46 -7.52 -25.83
CA PHE A 260 12.62 -8.35 -24.63
C PHE A 260 13.65 -7.73 -23.67
N TYR A 261 13.15 -7.19 -22.56
CA TYR A 261 13.95 -6.62 -21.48
C TYR A 261 14.45 -7.69 -20.49
N TYR A 262 15.70 -7.56 -20.04
CA TYR A 262 16.31 -8.42 -19.01
C TYR A 262 16.97 -7.55 -17.93
N PRO A 263 16.45 -7.53 -16.69
CA PRO A 263 17.11 -6.83 -15.60
C PRO A 263 18.45 -7.51 -15.25
N PRO A 264 19.49 -6.75 -14.88
CA PRO A 264 20.75 -7.33 -14.41
C PRO A 264 20.51 -8.11 -13.11
N THR A 265 21.12 -9.30 -12.99
CA THR A 265 21.13 -10.04 -11.72
C THR A 265 22.01 -9.30 -10.72
N ILE A 266 21.40 -8.57 -9.79
CA ILE A 266 22.13 -7.89 -8.72
C ILE A 266 22.42 -8.88 -7.60
N GLN A 267 23.69 -9.01 -7.22
CA GLN A 267 24.08 -9.71 -6.01
C GLN A 267 23.79 -8.83 -4.80
N ILE A 268 23.04 -9.37 -3.84
CA ILE A 268 22.78 -8.69 -2.57
C ILE A 268 24.12 -8.54 -1.84
N LYS A 269 24.57 -7.29 -1.66
CA LYS A 269 25.76 -7.02 -0.85
C LYS A 269 25.43 -7.40 0.60
N PRO A 270 26.31 -8.11 1.34
CA PRO A 270 26.11 -8.31 2.76
C PRO A 270 26.00 -6.93 3.42
N TYR A 271 24.95 -6.75 4.22
CA TYR A 271 24.62 -5.49 4.89
C TYR A 271 25.85 -4.95 5.63
N GLN A 272 26.40 -3.82 5.18
CA GLN A 272 27.39 -3.08 5.94
C GLN A 272 26.64 -2.30 7.01
N GLU A 273 27.07 -2.45 8.27
CA GLU A 273 26.47 -1.79 9.44
C GLU A 273 26.31 -0.29 9.15
N SER A 274 25.09 0.14 8.82
CA SER A 274 24.72 1.54 8.87
C SER A 274 24.30 1.85 10.31
N ASN A 275 24.47 3.09 10.76
CA ASN A 275 24.27 3.55 12.14
C ASN A 275 22.82 3.46 12.66
N TRP A 276 21.99 2.60 12.09
CA TRP A 276 20.66 2.31 12.60
C TRP A 276 20.80 1.56 13.91
N GLU A 277 20.15 2.04 14.95
CA GLU A 277 19.89 1.22 16.12
C GLU A 277 19.01 0.05 15.67
N LEU A 278 19.66 -1.08 15.40
CA LEU A 278 19.01 -2.32 15.06
C LEU A 278 18.11 -2.66 16.25
N ILE A 279 16.80 -2.40 16.13
CA ILE A 279 15.85 -2.74 17.17
C ILE A 279 15.76 -4.26 17.16
N LYS A 280 16.65 -4.91 17.92
CA LYS A 280 16.72 -6.36 18.10
C LYS A 280 15.48 -6.80 18.85
N TYR A 281 14.39 -7.01 18.12
CA TYR A 281 13.24 -7.72 18.66
C TYR A 281 13.63 -9.19 18.80
N LYS A 282 13.79 -9.64 20.05
CA LYS A 282 13.76 -11.07 20.37
C LYS A 282 12.36 -11.57 20.04
N PHE A 283 12.18 -12.09 18.83
CA PHE A 283 11.08 -12.99 18.53
C PHE A 283 11.26 -14.19 19.46
N GLN A 284 10.42 -14.29 20.49
CA GLN A 284 10.29 -15.56 21.20
C GLN A 284 9.58 -16.50 20.23
N ASP A 285 10.33 -17.47 19.70
CA ASP A 285 9.79 -18.66 19.03
C ASP A 285 8.87 -19.40 20.02
N LYS A 286 7.64 -18.93 20.16
CA LYS A 286 6.54 -19.76 20.61
C LYS A 286 5.86 -20.22 19.34
N SER A 287 6.20 -21.42 18.90
CA SER A 287 5.36 -22.22 18.02
C SER A 287 3.96 -22.27 18.63
N LEU A 288 3.07 -21.39 18.19
CA LEU A 288 1.73 -21.24 18.73
C LEU A 288 0.78 -22.04 17.87
N ASP A 289 0.28 -23.14 18.45
CA ASP A 289 -0.84 -23.92 17.93
C ASP A 289 -2.01 -22.99 17.61
N LEU A 290 -2.28 -22.81 16.32
CA LEU A 290 -3.35 -21.96 15.76
C LEU A 290 -4.78 -22.34 16.22
N LYS A 291 -4.95 -23.42 17.00
CA LYS A 291 -6.27 -23.95 17.37
C LYS A 291 -6.92 -23.26 18.58
N ASP A 292 -6.17 -22.58 19.45
CA ASP A 292 -6.74 -22.04 20.69
C ASP A 292 -7.22 -20.58 20.62
N SER A 293 -6.70 -19.79 19.68
CA SER A 293 -7.06 -18.36 19.54
C SER A 293 -8.53 -18.15 19.16
N THR A 294 -9.07 -18.95 18.23
CA THR A 294 -10.45 -18.75 17.73
C THR A 294 -11.55 -19.05 18.75
N LYS A 295 -11.27 -19.90 19.75
CA LYS A 295 -12.22 -20.20 20.83
C LYS A 295 -12.33 -19.05 21.83
N ASP A 296 -11.22 -18.38 22.13
CA ASP A 296 -11.20 -17.30 23.12
C ASP A 296 -11.88 -16.02 22.57
N THR A 297 -11.69 -15.71 21.28
CA THR A 297 -12.37 -14.58 20.63
C THR A 297 -13.89 -14.78 20.56
N LYS A 298 -14.35 -16.01 20.23
CA LYS A 298 -15.79 -16.33 20.21
C LYS A 298 -16.44 -16.22 21.59
N ARG A 299 -15.74 -16.65 22.65
CA ARG A 299 -16.23 -16.50 24.04
C ARG A 299 -16.35 -15.04 24.45
N ARG A 300 -15.34 -14.21 24.15
CA ARG A 300 -15.39 -12.78 24.50
C ARG A 300 -16.52 -12.04 23.79
N ILE A 301 -16.72 -12.30 22.50
CA ILE A 301 -17.83 -11.70 21.74
C ILE A 301 -19.17 -12.10 22.37
N TYR A 302 -19.35 -13.37 22.70
CA TYR A 302 -20.60 -13.87 23.30
C TYR A 302 -20.91 -13.22 24.66
N VAL A 303 -19.91 -13.08 25.54
CA VAL A 303 -20.09 -12.44 26.87
C VAL A 303 -20.44 -10.96 26.75
N VAL A 304 -19.81 -10.24 25.82
CA VAL A 304 -20.10 -8.81 25.59
C VAL A 304 -21.51 -8.64 25.01
N SER A 305 -21.92 -9.47 24.06
CA SER A 305 -23.27 -9.42 23.47
C SER A 305 -24.37 -9.69 24.50
N ILE A 306 -24.19 -10.69 25.37
CA ILE A 306 -25.17 -10.99 26.43
C ILE A 306 -25.26 -9.85 27.45
N SER A 307 -24.11 -9.28 27.84
CA SER A 307 -24.07 -8.19 28.81
C SER A 307 -24.77 -6.95 28.28
N ALA A 308 -24.60 -6.63 26.99
CA ALA A 308 -25.27 -5.51 26.32
C ALA A 308 -26.79 -5.71 26.24
N ILE A 309 -27.26 -6.93 25.94
CA ILE A 309 -28.70 -7.26 25.91
C ILE A 309 -29.31 -7.13 27.30
N LEU A 310 -28.63 -7.63 28.34
CA LEU A 310 -29.08 -7.50 29.74
C LEU A 310 -29.18 -6.03 30.16
N PHE A 311 -28.18 -5.22 29.80
CA PHE A 311 -28.20 -3.79 30.10
C PHE A 311 -29.35 -3.07 29.40
N PHE A 312 -29.63 -3.42 28.14
CA PHE A 312 -30.75 -2.87 27.37
C PHE A 312 -32.11 -3.25 27.97
N ILE A 313 -32.28 -4.50 28.43
CA ILE A 313 -33.51 -4.94 29.09
C ILE A 313 -33.71 -4.18 30.41
N ILE A 314 -32.65 -4.00 31.21
CA ILE A 314 -32.71 -3.24 32.47
C ILE A 314 -33.08 -1.78 32.19
N TYR A 315 -32.45 -1.16 31.19
CA TYR A 315 -32.72 0.21 30.78
C TYR A 315 -34.17 0.42 30.34
N LEU A 316 -34.72 -0.47 29.51
CA LEU A 316 -36.13 -0.42 29.09
C LEU A 316 -37.10 -0.59 30.26
N LYS A 317 -36.71 -1.34 31.29
CA LYS A 317 -37.55 -1.56 32.49
C LYS A 317 -37.58 -0.33 33.40
N ILE A 318 -36.48 0.43 33.47
CA ILE A 318 -36.39 1.67 34.24
C ILE A 318 -37.22 2.79 33.61
N ILE A 319 -37.27 2.89 32.28
CA ILE A 319 -38.01 3.95 31.57
C ILE A 319 -39.54 3.79 31.64
N LYS A 320 -40.03 2.58 31.90
CA LYS A 320 -41.49 2.29 31.98
C LYS A 320 -42.11 2.53 33.36
N HIS A 321 -41.32 2.93 34.36
CA HIS A 321 -41.77 3.26 35.71
C HIS A 321 -41.62 4.74 36.02
#